data_AF-V7HXW6-F1
#
_entry.id   AF-V7HXW6-F1
#
_cell.length_a   1.000
_cell.length_b   1.000
_cell.length_c   1.000
_cell.angle_alpha   90.00
_cell.angle_beta   90.00
_cell.angle_gamma   90.00
#
_symmetry.space_group_name_H-M   'P 1'
#
loop_
_entity.id
_entity.type
_entity.pdbx_description
1 polymer ?
#
loop_
_entity_poly.entity_id
_entity_poly.type
_entity_poly.pdbx_seq_one_letter_code
_entity_poly.pdbx_strand_id
1 'polypeptide(L)'
;MKYREFEETVKAIGLVAKNNPLSFCVYNPKSKDYENCIVVISKEEYAKFSTKTPVGLDRITIKTLLIATVALASTPLEERGEEKKYNVVACREKYGTKGAIKERKTFYYRNEDGYLNTAVSDFNAGPDQQWTLEQIKDWGLESCERIEVR
;
A
#
# COMPACT_ATOMS: atom_id res chain seq x y z
N MET A 1 11.24 0.27 -2.06
CA MET A 1 10.84 -0.08 -0.67
C MET A 1 9.53 0.64 -0.37
N LYS A 2 8.50 -0.10 0.04
CA LYS A 2 7.17 0.42 0.44
C LYS A 2 7.21 0.91 1.90
N TYR A 3 6.29 1.80 2.31
CA TYR A 3 6.19 2.27 3.70
C TYR A 3 6.02 1.13 4.70
N ARG A 4 5.27 0.08 4.33
CA ARG A 4 5.05 -1.09 5.19
C ARG A 4 6.34 -1.88 5.44
N GLU A 5 7.13 -2.14 4.39
CA GLU A 5 8.42 -2.84 4.52
C GLU A 5 9.38 -2.05 5.41
N PHE A 6 9.37 -0.72 5.27
CA PHE A 6 10.14 0.17 6.12
C PHE A 6 9.66 0.09 7.58
N GLU A 7 8.35 0.12 7.82
CA GLU A 7 7.78 -0.02 9.17
C GLU A 7 8.16 -1.34 9.84
N GLU A 8 8.05 -2.45 9.11
CA GLU A 8 8.42 -3.78 9.58
C GLU A 8 9.92 -3.86 9.89
N THR A 9 10.77 -3.28 9.03
CA THR A 9 12.22 -3.19 9.26
C THR A 9 12.55 -2.38 10.51
N VAL A 10 11.91 -1.24 10.70
CA VAL A 10 12.10 -0.36 11.88
C VAL A 10 11.68 -1.07 13.16
N LYS A 11 10.55 -1.79 13.15
CA LYS A 11 10.10 -2.61 14.29
C LYS A 11 11.08 -3.73 14.61
N ALA A 12 11.61 -4.42 13.59
CA ALA A 12 12.55 -5.52 13.77
C ALA A 12 13.86 -5.09 14.47
N ILE A 13 14.30 -3.84 14.27
CA ILE A 13 15.47 -3.27 14.95
C ILE A 13 15.13 -2.59 16.30
N GLY A 14 13.92 -2.84 16.83
CA GLY A 14 13.52 -2.37 18.16
C GLY A 14 13.18 -0.88 18.24
N LEU A 15 12.90 -0.25 17.10
CA LEU A 15 12.46 1.14 17.00
C LEU A 15 10.96 1.22 16.72
N VAL A 16 10.40 2.41 16.90
CA VAL A 16 8.98 2.68 16.62
C VAL A 16 8.86 3.59 15.41
N ALA A 17 8.10 3.14 14.43
CA ALA A 17 7.70 3.92 13.27
C ALA A 17 6.30 4.51 13.49
N LYS A 18 6.09 5.79 13.20
CA LYS A 18 4.77 6.43 13.12
C LYS A 18 4.55 7.00 11.74
N ASN A 19 3.46 6.55 11.13
CA ASN A 19 3.03 7.00 9.83
C ASN A 19 2.06 8.19 10.00
N ASN A 20 2.53 9.42 9.74
CA ASN A 20 1.70 10.63 9.78
C ASN A 20 1.22 10.99 8.38
N PRO A 21 0.19 11.85 8.23
CA PRO A 21 -0.31 12.26 6.91
C PRO A 21 0.78 12.86 5.99
N LEU A 22 1.71 13.63 6.54
CA LEU A 22 2.73 14.37 5.78
C LEU A 22 4.14 13.77 5.89
N SER A 23 4.38 12.88 6.85
CA SER A 23 5.73 12.37 7.13
C SER A 23 5.71 11.00 7.77
N PHE A 24 6.81 10.29 7.62
CA PHE A 24 7.10 9.07 8.34
C PHE A 24 8.17 9.37 9.39
N CYS A 25 7.90 9.04 10.65
CA CYS A 25 8.76 9.39 11.79
C CYS A 25 9.24 8.13 12.52
N VAL A 26 10.54 8.03 12.82
CA VAL A 26 11.13 6.92 13.58
C VAL A 26 11.60 7.40 14.95
N TYR A 27 11.27 6.65 15.99
CA TYR A 27 11.55 6.96 17.39
C TYR A 27 12.28 5.81 18.06
N ASN A 28 13.13 6.14 19.04
CA ASN A 28 13.67 5.15 19.98
C ASN A 28 12.73 5.06 21.19
N PRO A 29 11.98 3.94 21.38
CA PRO A 29 11.03 3.80 22.48
C PRO A 29 11.70 3.80 23.86
N LYS A 30 13.02 3.58 23.93
CA LYS A 30 13.79 3.59 25.18
C LYS A 30 14.31 4.99 25.54
N SER A 31 14.16 5.98 24.65
CA SER A 31 14.51 7.36 24.94
C SER A 31 13.51 7.96 25.93
N LYS A 32 14.00 8.62 26.98
CA LYS A 32 13.15 9.42 27.88
C LYS A 32 12.58 10.66 27.18
N ASP A 33 13.23 11.10 26.11
CA ASP A 33 12.74 12.16 25.23
C ASP A 33 11.89 11.56 24.11
N TYR A 34 10.61 11.32 24.41
CA TYR A 34 9.60 10.87 23.45
C TYR A 34 9.39 11.84 22.27
N GLU A 35 9.94 13.05 22.35
CA GLU A 35 9.85 14.09 21.31
C GLU A 35 10.96 14.02 20.25
N ASN A 36 12.02 13.23 20.46
CA ASN A 36 13.14 13.19 19.52
C ASN A 36 12.96 12.09 18.48
N CYS A 37 12.20 12.44 17.42
CA CYS A 37 12.21 11.70 16.18
C CYS A 37 13.66 11.62 15.63
N ILE A 38 14.15 10.40 15.42
CA ILE A 38 15.50 10.10 14.92
C ILE A 38 15.56 10.31 13.42
N VAL A 39 14.52 9.86 12.71
CA VAL A 39 14.41 9.99 11.26
C VAL A 39 13.04 10.50 10.92
N VAL A 40 12.98 11.65 10.25
CA VAL A 40 11.76 12.14 9.60
C VAL A 40 11.94 11.95 8.10
N ILE A 41 11.01 11.30 7.42
CA ILE A 41 10.97 11.16 5.96
C ILE A 41 9.73 11.88 5.47
N SER A 42 9.91 12.93 4.66
CA SER A 42 8.80 13.64 4.03
C SER A 42 8.06 12.74 3.04
N LYS A 43 6.73 12.81 3.03
CA LYS A 43 5.86 12.21 2.02
C LYS A 43 5.60 13.15 0.83
N GLU A 44 6.30 14.27 0.74
CA GLU A 44 6.27 15.16 -0.41
C GLU A 44 7.13 14.61 -1.55
N GLU A 45 6.94 15.19 -2.74
CA GLU A 45 7.54 14.77 -4.02
C GLU A 45 9.06 14.58 -3.95
N TYR A 46 9.74 15.37 -3.10
CA TYR A 46 11.13 15.19 -2.74
C TYR A 46 11.24 14.71 -1.29
N ALA A 47 11.66 13.45 -1.08
CA ALA A 47 11.95 12.94 0.26
C ALA A 47 13.12 13.72 0.87
N LYS A 48 12.80 14.76 1.63
CA LYS A 48 13.73 15.34 2.60
C LYS A 48 13.71 14.42 3.80
N PHE A 49 14.88 13.90 4.17
CA PHE A 49 15.05 13.24 5.44
C PHE A 49 15.94 14.06 6.37
N SER A 50 15.53 14.15 7.63
CA SER A 50 16.32 14.75 8.69
C SER A 50 16.67 13.66 9.68
N THR A 51 17.97 13.56 10.00
CA THR A 51 18.46 12.61 11.00
C THR A 51 19.02 13.36 12.20
N LYS A 52 18.57 13.00 13.40
CA LYS A 52 19.30 13.31 14.63
C LYS A 52 20.21 12.12 14.97
N THR A 53 21.40 12.38 15.50
CA THR A 53 22.27 11.30 15.98
C THR A 53 21.54 10.52 17.06
N PRO A 54 21.21 9.24 16.84
CA PRO A 54 20.45 8.49 17.83
C PRO A 54 21.32 8.15 19.02
N VAL A 55 21.00 8.73 20.17
CA VAL A 55 21.66 8.41 21.44
C VAL A 55 21.19 7.02 21.91
N GLY A 56 22.15 6.18 22.30
CA GLY A 56 21.86 4.87 22.90
C GLY A 56 21.48 3.75 21.92
N LEU A 57 21.70 3.93 20.61
CA LEU A 57 21.58 2.85 19.62
C LEU A 57 22.96 2.27 19.29
N ASP A 58 23.00 0.94 19.12
CA ASP A 58 24.20 0.26 18.68
C ASP A 58 24.47 0.48 17.17
N ARG A 59 25.69 0.16 16.74
CA ARG A 59 26.15 0.42 15.38
C ARG A 59 25.37 -0.37 14.32
N ILE A 60 24.86 -1.55 14.64
CA ILE A 60 24.09 -2.38 13.70
C ILE A 60 22.72 -1.74 13.48
N THR A 61 22.03 -1.38 14.56
CA THR A 61 20.73 -0.69 14.50
C THR A 61 20.82 0.60 13.67
N ILE A 62 21.85 1.42 13.90
CA ILE A 62 22.08 2.67 13.15
C ILE A 62 22.27 2.38 11.65
N LYS A 63 23.10 1.41 11.30
CA LYS A 63 23.36 1.05 9.90
C LYS A 63 22.10 0.55 9.21
N THR A 64 21.35 -0.35 9.83
CA THR A 64 20.11 -0.90 9.27
C THR A 64 19.06 0.20 9.05
N LEU A 65 18.89 1.09 10.04
CA LEU A 65 17.99 2.24 9.91
C LEU A 65 18.38 3.16 8.75
N LEU A 66 19.67 3.45 8.58
CA LEU A 66 20.17 4.29 7.49
C LEU A 66 19.90 3.64 6.12
N ILE A 67 20.19 2.35 5.98
CA ILE A 67 19.94 1.60 4.73
C ILE A 67 18.45 1.62 4.38
N ALA A 68 17.58 1.32 5.35
CA ALA A 68 16.13 1.33 5.14
C ALA A 68 15.64 2.74 4.76
N THR A 69 16.17 3.78 5.41
CA THR A 69 15.81 5.18 5.15
C THR A 69 16.20 5.59 3.74
N VAL A 70 17.43 5.28 3.32
CA VAL A 70 17.92 5.57 1.97
C VAL A 70 17.13 4.78 0.93
N ALA A 71 16.83 3.50 1.19
CA ALA A 71 16.03 2.68 0.28
C ALA A 71 14.62 3.25 0.08
N LEU A 72 13.95 3.67 1.15
CA LEU A 72 12.64 4.31 1.08
C LEU A 72 12.72 5.67 0.37
N ALA A 73 13.69 6.53 0.72
CA ALA A 73 13.88 7.84 0.11
C ALA A 73 14.28 7.79 -1.38
N SER A 74 14.97 6.73 -1.81
CA SER A 74 15.36 6.53 -3.21
C SER A 74 14.25 5.90 -4.06
N THR A 75 13.24 5.31 -3.43
CA THR A 75 12.05 4.78 -4.14
C THR A 75 11.17 5.96 -4.57
N PRO A 76 10.66 6.05 -5.81
CA PRO A 76 9.72 7.10 -6.22
C PRO A 76 8.48 7.16 -5.32
N LEU A 77 7.93 8.35 -5.04
CA LEU A 77 6.81 8.52 -4.09
C LEU A 77 5.59 7.66 -4.42
N GLU A 78 5.29 7.51 -5.71
CA GLU A 78 4.20 6.68 -6.26
C GLU A 78 4.36 5.19 -5.91
N GLU A 79 5.60 4.74 -5.74
CA GLU A 79 5.95 3.36 -5.40
C GLU A 79 6.13 3.15 -3.89
N ARG A 80 6.14 4.21 -3.07
CA ARG A 80 6.28 4.11 -1.60
C ARG A 80 4.97 3.76 -0.88
N GLY A 81 3.83 4.08 -1.49
CA GLY A 81 2.51 4.00 -0.87
C GLY A 81 2.10 2.61 -0.39
N GLU A 82 1.05 2.55 0.44
CA GLU A 82 0.28 1.32 0.57
C GLU A 82 -0.31 0.98 -0.79
N GLU A 83 -0.25 -0.29 -1.14
CA GLU A 83 -0.75 -0.77 -2.40
C GLU A 83 -2.24 -0.47 -2.50
N LYS A 84 -2.61 0.45 -3.40
CA LYS A 84 -4.00 0.85 -3.58
C LYS A 84 -4.82 -0.39 -3.90
N LYS A 85 -5.91 -0.55 -3.16
CA LYS A 85 -6.87 -1.61 -3.37
C LYS A 85 -8.06 -1.10 -4.15
N TYR A 86 -8.51 -1.90 -5.09
CA TYR A 86 -9.58 -1.60 -6.02
C TYR A 86 -10.59 -2.73 -6.01
N ASN A 87 -11.86 -2.37 -6.04
CA ASN A 87 -12.88 -3.31 -6.48
C ASN A 87 -12.92 -3.32 -8.01
N VAL A 88 -12.82 -4.49 -8.62
CA VAL A 88 -12.84 -4.65 -10.08
C VAL A 88 -14.27 -4.91 -10.54
N VAL A 89 -14.86 -3.92 -11.21
CA VAL A 89 -16.19 -4.01 -11.81
C VAL A 89 -16.02 -4.42 -13.27
N ALA A 90 -16.56 -5.58 -13.64
CA ALA A 90 -16.50 -6.07 -15.00
C ALA A 90 -17.29 -5.18 -15.96
N CYS A 91 -16.76 -5.17 -17.18
CA CYS A 91 -17.26 -4.52 -18.37
C CYS A 91 -18.78 -4.64 -18.50
N ARG A 92 -19.45 -3.57 -18.98
CA ARG A 92 -20.87 -3.64 -19.34
C ARG A 92 -21.06 -4.67 -20.44
N GLU A 93 -21.47 -5.87 -20.06
CA GLU A 93 -21.77 -6.92 -21.03
C GLU A 93 -23.13 -6.62 -21.63
N LYS A 94 -23.13 -6.34 -22.93
CA LYS A 94 -24.34 -6.17 -23.73
C LYS A 94 -24.73 -7.54 -24.27
N TYR A 95 -25.88 -8.05 -23.84
CA TYR A 95 -26.43 -9.30 -24.33
C TYR A 95 -27.86 -9.10 -24.81
N GLY A 96 -28.24 -9.85 -25.85
CA GLY A 96 -29.54 -9.76 -26.50
C GLY A 96 -29.43 -9.59 -28.02
N THR A 97 -30.54 -9.85 -28.72
CA THR A 97 -30.67 -9.63 -30.17
C THR A 97 -30.98 -8.17 -30.48
N LYS A 98 -30.66 -7.71 -31.71
CA LYS A 98 -30.95 -6.35 -32.20
C LYS A 98 -32.41 -5.98 -31.89
N GLY A 99 -32.59 -5.05 -30.94
CA GLY A 99 -33.90 -4.58 -30.46
C GLY A 99 -34.13 -4.70 -28.95
N ALA A 100 -33.38 -5.56 -28.25
CA ALA A 100 -33.49 -5.75 -26.79
C ALA A 100 -32.12 -5.98 -26.14
N ILE A 101 -31.24 -4.98 -26.24
CA ILE A 101 -29.93 -5.02 -25.57
C ILE A 101 -30.17 -4.82 -24.07
N LYS A 102 -29.79 -5.82 -23.26
CA LYS A 102 -29.71 -5.70 -21.81
C LYS A 102 -28.27 -5.46 -21.41
N GLU A 103 -28.06 -4.57 -20.46
CA GLU A 103 -26.75 -4.35 -19.83
C GLU A 103 -26.73 -5.09 -18.49
N ARG A 104 -25.65 -5.83 -18.23
CA ARG A 104 -25.40 -6.48 -16.92
C ARG A 104 -23.99 -6.10 -16.48
N LYS A 105 -23.88 -5.67 -15.22
CA LYS A 105 -22.60 -5.41 -14.57
C LYS A 105 -22.16 -6.70 -13.90
N THR A 106 -21.10 -7.31 -14.41
CA THR A 106 -20.45 -8.44 -13.76
C THR A 106 -19.38 -7.88 -12.80
N PHE A 107 -19.02 -8.59 -11.74
CA PHE A 107 -17.98 -8.18 -10.78
C PHE A 107 -16.97 -9.31 -10.65
N TYR A 108 -15.68 -8.99 -10.69
CA TYR A 108 -14.62 -9.99 -10.55
C TYR A 108 -14.13 -10.03 -9.11
N TYR A 109 -14.00 -11.23 -8.55
CA TYR A 109 -13.48 -11.46 -7.20
C TYR A 109 -12.65 -12.73 -7.14
N ARG A 110 -11.83 -12.85 -6.10
CA ARG A 110 -11.00 -14.04 -5.86
C ARG A 110 -11.61 -14.83 -4.70
N ASN A 111 -11.90 -16.11 -4.90
CA ASN A 111 -12.38 -16.94 -3.81
C ASN A 111 -11.26 -17.28 -2.80
N GLU A 112 -11.61 -17.94 -1.70
CA GLU A 112 -10.66 -18.34 -0.64
C GLU A 112 -9.53 -19.24 -1.16
N ASP A 113 -9.80 -20.01 -2.22
CA ASP A 113 -8.84 -20.91 -2.87
C ASP A 113 -7.93 -20.20 -3.91
N GLY A 114 -8.11 -18.89 -4.11
CA GLY A 114 -7.26 -18.09 -5.00
C GLY A 114 -7.67 -18.04 -6.48
N TYR A 115 -8.82 -18.60 -6.84
CA TYR A 115 -9.36 -18.61 -8.21
C TYR A 115 -10.21 -17.39 -8.51
N LEU A 116 -10.19 -16.96 -9.78
CA LEU A 116 -11.04 -15.90 -10.30
C LEU A 116 -12.49 -16.38 -10.47
N ASN A 117 -13.42 -15.67 -9.84
CA ASN A 117 -14.86 -15.87 -9.99
C ASN A 117 -15.57 -14.57 -10.37
N THR A 118 -16.83 -14.70 -10.79
CA THR A 118 -17.68 -13.58 -11.17
C THR A 118 -19.00 -13.58 -10.40
N ALA A 119 -19.44 -12.42 -9.91
CA ALA A 119 -20.74 -12.20 -9.31
C ALA A 119 -21.53 -11.17 -10.11
N VAL A 120 -22.87 -11.19 -10.02
CA VAL A 120 -23.70 -10.35 -10.89
C VAL A 120 -24.83 -9.59 -10.20
N SER A 121 -24.94 -9.73 -8.88
CA SER A 121 -25.92 -9.00 -8.06
C SER A 121 -25.39 -8.71 -6.65
N ASP A 122 -24.45 -9.51 -6.17
CA ASP A 122 -24.04 -9.49 -4.77
C ASP A 122 -22.74 -8.71 -4.60
N PHE A 123 -22.83 -7.39 -4.76
CA PHE A 123 -21.72 -6.48 -4.46
C PHE A 123 -21.74 -6.10 -2.98
N ASN A 124 -21.30 -7.02 -2.13
CA ASN A 124 -20.87 -6.69 -0.78
C ASN A 124 -19.34 -6.59 -0.85
N ALA A 125 -18.81 -5.36 -0.84
CA ALA A 125 -17.38 -5.01 -0.98
C ALA A 125 -16.49 -5.63 0.12
N GLY A 126 -16.41 -6.96 0.13
CA GLY A 126 -15.65 -7.77 1.08
C GLY A 126 -14.16 -7.72 0.77
N PRO A 127 -13.30 -8.07 1.75
CA PRO A 127 -11.84 -8.07 1.57
C PRO A 127 -11.33 -8.93 0.41
N ASP A 128 -12.09 -9.98 0.05
CA ASP A 128 -11.86 -10.92 -1.06
C ASP A 128 -12.13 -10.32 -2.46
N GLN A 129 -12.79 -9.16 -2.50
CA GLN A 129 -13.12 -8.43 -3.73
C GLN A 129 -12.17 -7.25 -3.99
N GLN A 130 -11.15 -7.07 -3.16
CA GLN A 130 -10.20 -5.97 -3.23
C GLN A 130 -8.86 -6.40 -3.84
N TRP A 131 -8.47 -5.73 -4.91
CA TRP A 131 -7.33 -6.09 -5.76
C TRP A 131 -6.30 -4.98 -5.82
N THR A 132 -5.05 -5.36 -5.87
CA THR A 132 -3.95 -4.45 -6.19
C THR A 132 -3.85 -4.25 -7.71
N LEU A 133 -3.16 -3.21 -8.18
CA LEU A 133 -2.92 -3.02 -9.63
C LEU A 133 -2.15 -4.18 -10.26
N GLU A 134 -1.19 -4.74 -9.54
CA GLU A 134 -0.39 -5.88 -10.00
C GLU A 134 -1.27 -7.11 -10.19
N GLN A 135 -2.14 -7.41 -9.21
CA GLN A 135 -3.10 -8.52 -9.35
C GLN A 135 -4.11 -8.28 -10.48
N ILE A 136 -4.58 -7.05 -10.71
CA ILE A 136 -5.45 -6.77 -11.86
C ILE A 136 -4.75 -7.08 -13.18
N LYS A 137 -3.45 -6.77 -13.27
CA LYS A 137 -2.62 -7.03 -14.45
C LYS A 137 -2.34 -8.53 -14.64
N ASP A 138 -1.98 -9.24 -13.58
CA ASP A 138 -1.72 -10.69 -13.63
C ASP A 138 -2.90 -11.49 -14.16
N TRP A 139 -4.11 -10.99 -13.92
CA TRP A 139 -5.36 -11.61 -14.35
C TRP A 139 -5.93 -11.04 -15.65
N GLY A 140 -5.25 -10.08 -16.30
CA GLY A 140 -5.69 -9.52 -17.58
C GLY A 140 -6.95 -8.65 -17.49
N LEU A 141 -7.21 -8.03 -16.35
CA LEU A 141 -8.43 -7.26 -16.06
C LEU A 141 -8.26 -5.74 -16.24
N GLU A 142 -7.19 -5.28 -16.91
CA GLU A 142 -6.85 -3.86 -17.03
C GLU A 142 -7.91 -3.05 -17.80
N SER A 143 -8.71 -3.70 -18.65
CA SER A 143 -9.83 -3.07 -19.38
C SER A 143 -11.11 -2.90 -18.56
N CYS A 144 -11.16 -3.44 -17.34
CA CYS A 144 -12.33 -3.36 -16.47
C CYS A 144 -12.43 -2.01 -15.75
N GLU A 145 -13.64 -1.63 -15.34
CA GLU A 145 -13.85 -0.45 -14.50
C GLU A 145 -13.31 -0.74 -13.09
N ARG A 146 -12.65 0.25 -12.47
CA ARG A 146 -12.00 0.09 -11.16
C ARG A 146 -12.53 1.15 -10.22
N ILE A 147 -12.91 0.73 -9.02
CA ILE A 147 -13.33 1.63 -7.94
C ILE A 147 -12.30 1.54 -6.82
N GLU A 148 -11.55 2.63 -6.58
CA GLU A 148 -10.60 2.72 -5.47
C GLU A 148 -11.33 2.63 -4.13
N VAL A 149 -10.88 1.73 -3.26
CA VAL A 149 -11.43 1.58 -1.90
C VAL A 149 -10.78 2.66 -1.01
N ARG A 150 -11.63 3.44 -0.33
CA ARG A 150 -11.20 4.50 0.61
C ARG A 150 -11.03 3.97 2.03
#